data_AF-A0A1J1CAT5-F1
#
_entry.id   AF-A0A1J1CAT5-F1
#
_cell.length_a   1.000
_cell.length_b   1.000
_cell.length_c   1.000
_cell.angle_alpha   90.00
_cell.angle_beta   90.00
_cell.angle_gamma   90.00
#
_symmetry.space_group_name_H-M   'P 1'
#
loop_
_entity.id
_entity.type
_entity.pdbx_description
1 polymer ?
#
loop_
_entity_poly.entity_id
_entity_poly.type
_entity_poly.pdbx_seq_one_letter_code
_entity_poly.pdbx_strand_id
1 'polypeptide(L)'
;MILGAYGAHGGLRLLELHQTMITFEKAARYNMYHALALLAVAWALEKWPGQKKILNAAGWALAAGIVLFSGSLYVHALTGFSFGYITPAGGVAFMAGWVLMALAAWKAKDHSGR
;
A
#
# COMPACT_ATOMS: atom_id res chain seq x y z
N MET A 1 0.78 -23.74 9.37
CA MET A 1 2.05 -23.69 10.14
C MET A 1 3.00 -24.79 9.64
N ILE A 2 3.57 -24.66 8.44
CA ILE A 2 4.51 -25.65 7.88
C ILE A 2 5.98 -25.19 8.07
N LEU A 3 6.24 -23.96 8.53
CA LEU A 3 7.57 -23.35 8.56
C LEU A 3 8.51 -23.84 9.69
N GLY A 4 8.08 -24.79 10.54
CA GLY A 4 8.87 -25.27 11.69
C GLY A 4 9.82 -26.44 11.41
N ALA A 5 9.73 -27.11 10.26
CA ALA A 5 10.44 -28.38 10.00
C ALA A 5 11.57 -28.25 8.95
N TYR A 6 12.29 -27.13 8.91
CA TYR A 6 13.34 -26.85 7.90
C TYR A 6 14.76 -26.68 8.49
N GLY A 7 15.04 -27.30 9.65
CA GLY A 7 16.20 -27.03 10.50
C GLY A 7 17.50 -27.84 10.28
N ALA A 8 17.79 -28.39 9.09
CA ALA A 8 18.94 -29.32 8.96
C ALA A 8 20.18 -28.81 8.17
N HIS A 9 20.12 -27.65 7.49
CA HIS A 9 21.28 -27.07 6.77
C HIS A 9 21.36 -25.55 7.03
N GLY A 10 22.07 -25.16 8.09
CA GLY A 10 21.71 -24.01 8.93
C GLY A 10 22.23 -22.59 8.59
N GLY A 11 23.26 -22.40 7.78
CA GLY A 11 23.84 -21.05 7.58
C GLY A 11 23.08 -20.16 6.58
N LEU A 12 22.96 -20.63 5.34
CA LEU A 12 22.31 -19.90 4.25
C LEU A 12 20.79 -19.78 4.43
N ARG A 13 20.14 -20.80 5.01
CA ARG A 13 18.68 -20.82 5.22
C ARG A 13 18.20 -19.85 6.29
N LEU A 14 19.02 -19.56 7.32
CA LEU A 14 18.70 -18.54 8.33
C LEU A 14 18.73 -17.14 7.73
N LEU A 15 19.69 -16.87 6.85
CA LEU A 15 19.80 -15.59 6.13
C LEU A 15 18.61 -15.40 5.17
N GLU A 16 18.25 -16.44 4.40
CA GLU A 16 17.08 -16.41 3.51
C GLU A 16 15.78 -16.18 4.30
N LEU A 17 15.58 -16.87 5.42
CA LEU A 17 14.43 -16.68 6.29
C LEU A 17 14.37 -15.24 6.83
N HIS A 18 15.51 -14.69 7.25
CA HIS A 18 15.59 -13.32 7.74
C HIS A 18 15.23 -12.29 6.66
N GLN A 19 15.72 -12.46 5.43
CA GLN A 19 15.37 -11.59 4.30
C GLN A 19 13.89 -11.67 3.93
N THR A 20 13.30 -12.86 3.97
CA THR A 20 11.87 -13.07 3.75
C THR A 20 11.03 -12.35 4.82
N MET A 21 11.40 -12.48 6.09
CA MET A 21 10.70 -11.81 7.20
C MET A 21 10.78 -10.29 7.10
N ILE A 22 11.95 -9.75 6.75
CA ILE A 22 12.12 -8.30 6.48
C ILE A 22 11.19 -7.84 5.36
N THR A 23 11.12 -8.60 4.26
CA THR A 23 10.29 -8.25 3.10
C THR A 23 8.81 -8.32 3.44
N PHE A 24 8.39 -9.35 4.16
CA PHE A 24 7.02 -9.50 4.64
C PHE A 24 6.62 -8.37 5.59
N GLU A 25 7.49 -8.03 6.55
CA GLU A 25 7.24 -6.93 7.49
C GLU A 25 7.15 -5.58 6.77
N LYS A 26 8.01 -5.34 5.77
CA LYS A 26 7.89 -4.17 4.90
C LYS A 26 6.53 -4.16 4.21
N ALA A 27 6.13 -5.24 3.56
CA ALA A 27 4.85 -5.35 2.87
C ALA A 27 3.66 -5.03 3.80
N ALA A 28 3.67 -5.60 5.01
CA ALA A 28 2.65 -5.38 6.03
C ALA A 28 2.62 -3.93 6.52
N ARG A 29 3.78 -3.34 6.80
CA ARG A 29 3.90 -1.95 7.24
C ARG A 29 3.37 -0.97 6.18
N TYR A 30 3.77 -1.15 4.93
CA TYR A 30 3.25 -0.34 3.82
C TYR A 30 1.75 -0.54 3.62
N ASN A 31 1.24 -1.77 3.74
CA ASN A 31 -0.18 -2.04 3.65
C ASN A 31 -0.96 -1.28 4.73
N MET A 32 -0.49 -1.36 5.99
CA MET A 32 -1.12 -0.67 7.12
C MET A 32 -1.20 0.84 6.91
N TYR A 33 -0.12 1.50 6.48
CA TYR A 33 -0.15 2.95 6.23
C TYR A 33 -1.15 3.35 5.13
N HIS A 34 -1.25 2.58 4.05
CA HIS A 34 -2.17 2.89 2.96
C HIS A 34 -3.62 2.48 3.27
N ALA A 35 -3.82 1.47 4.11
CA ALA A 35 -5.14 1.15 4.68
C ALA A 35 -5.66 2.30 5.57
N LEU A 36 -4.78 2.89 6.40
CA LEU A 36 -5.14 4.09 7.17
C LEU A 36 -5.45 5.28 6.25
N ALA A 37 -4.71 5.43 5.14
CA ALA A 37 -5.01 6.45 4.13
C ALA A 37 -6.38 6.23 3.47
N LEU A 38 -6.78 4.97 3.20
CA LEU A 38 -8.13 4.66 2.71
C LEU A 38 -9.22 5.02 3.71
N LEU A 39 -9.01 4.79 5.01
CA LEU A 39 -9.93 5.24 6.04
C LEU A 39 -10.04 6.77 6.07
N ALA A 40 -8.93 7.48 5.88
CA ALA A 40 -8.93 8.94 5.76
C ALA A 40 -9.71 9.42 4.52
N VAL A 41 -9.61 8.72 3.38
CA VAL A 41 -10.42 9.00 2.18
C VAL A 41 -11.90 8.78 2.45
N ALA A 42 -12.28 7.69 3.13
CA ALA A 42 -13.67 7.41 3.49
C ALA A 42 -14.25 8.53 4.38
N TRP A 43 -13.50 8.97 5.40
CA TRP A 43 -13.89 10.09 6.23
C TRP A 43 -13.98 11.42 5.45
N ALA A 44 -13.03 11.68 4.55
CA ALA A 44 -13.06 12.87 3.70
C ALA A 44 -14.26 12.91 2.74
N LEU A 45 -14.73 11.74 2.27
CA LEU A 45 -15.93 11.64 1.43
C LEU A 45 -17.20 12.11 2.15
N GLU A 46 -17.29 11.85 3.45
CA GLU A 46 -18.38 12.35 4.29
C GLU A 46 -18.24 13.85 4.55
N LYS A 47 -17.02 14.33 4.81
CA LYS A 47 -16.76 15.74 5.15
C LYS A 47 -16.89 16.69 3.95
N TRP A 48 -16.51 16.26 2.75
CA TRP A 48 -16.44 17.09 1.55
C TRP A 48 -17.21 16.47 0.37
N PRO A 49 -18.56 16.45 0.43
CA PRO A 49 -19.38 15.83 -0.60
C PRO A 49 -19.17 16.45 -2.00
N GLY A 50 -18.80 17.74 -2.07
CA GLY A 50 -18.46 18.43 -3.31
C GLY A 50 -17.18 17.93 -4.00
N GLN A 51 -16.33 17.17 -3.30
CA GLN A 51 -15.07 16.62 -3.84
C GLN A 51 -15.13 15.10 -4.09
N LYS A 52 -16.33 14.50 -4.06
CA LYS A 52 -16.54 13.04 -4.20
C LYS A 52 -15.79 12.41 -5.38
N LYS A 53 -15.78 13.06 -6.55
CA LYS A 53 -15.08 12.54 -7.75
C LYS A 53 -13.58 12.37 -7.52
N ILE A 54 -12.93 13.38 -6.94
CA ILE A 54 -11.48 13.38 -6.69
C ILE A 54 -11.14 12.38 -5.58
N LEU A 55 -11.94 12.35 -4.51
CA LEU A 55 -11.74 11.44 -3.39
C LEU A 55 -11.97 9.97 -3.78
N ASN A 56 -12.95 9.67 -4.63
CA ASN A 56 -13.13 8.32 -5.17
C ASN A 56 -11.93 7.88 -6.02
N ALA A 57 -11.39 8.78 -6.85
CA ALA A 57 -10.18 8.50 -7.62
C ALA A 57 -8.98 8.25 -6.69
N ALA A 58 -8.85 9.04 -5.61
CA ALA A 58 -7.82 8.83 -4.59
C ALA A 58 -7.93 7.46 -3.93
N GLY A 59 -9.15 7.06 -3.54
CA GLY A 59 -9.43 5.76 -2.93
C GLY A 59 -9.08 4.60 -3.86
N TRP A 60 -9.49 4.66 -5.13
CA TRP A 60 -9.14 3.63 -6.11
C TRP A 60 -7.64 3.56 -6.39
N ALA A 61 -6.94 4.69 -6.46
CA ALA A 61 -5.49 4.73 -6.64
C ALA A 61 -4.75 4.10 -5.45
N LEU A 62 -5.17 4.39 -4.21
CA LEU A 62 -4.63 3.76 -3.01
C LEU A 62 -4.92 2.25 -2.99
N ALA A 63 -6.15 1.83 -3.29
CA ALA A 63 -6.52 0.41 -3.32
C ALA A 63 -5.73 -0.38 -4.37
N ALA A 64 -5.61 0.16 -5.59
CA ALA A 64 -4.78 -0.43 -6.64
C ALA A 64 -3.30 -0.49 -6.22
N GLY A 65 -2.79 0.57 -5.58
CA GLY A 65 -1.44 0.59 -5.02
C GLY A 65 -1.21 -0.52 -3.99
N ILE A 66 -2.16 -0.77 -3.08
CA ILE A 66 -2.05 -1.85 -2.08
C ILE A 66 -1.89 -3.21 -2.77
N VAL A 67 -2.74 -3.48 -3.76
CA VAL A 67 -2.73 -4.76 -4.49
C VAL A 67 -1.42 -4.93 -5.27
N LEU A 68 -0.99 -3.90 -5.99
CA LEU A 68 0.20 -3.98 -6.84
C LEU A 68 1.50 -3.96 -6.02
N PHE A 69 1.61 -3.08 -5.02
CA PHE A 69 2.83 -2.92 -4.22
C PHE A 69 2.91 -3.99 -3.11
N SER A 70 2.01 -3.94 -2.13
CA SER A 70 2.08 -4.86 -0.98
C SER A 70 1.79 -6.29 -1.42
N GLY A 71 0.85 -6.50 -2.36
CA GLY A 71 0.58 -7.83 -2.92
C GLY A 71 1.79 -8.44 -3.61
N SER A 72 2.54 -7.69 -4.43
CA SER A 72 3.75 -8.21 -5.07
C SER A 72 4.85 -8.56 -4.06
N LEU A 73 5.01 -7.78 -2.99
CA LEU A 73 5.96 -8.09 -1.91
C LEU A 73 5.56 -9.33 -1.10
N TYR A 74 4.28 -9.55 -0.86
CA TYR A 74 3.81 -10.79 -0.23
C TYR A 74 4.09 -12.01 -1.10
N VAL A 75 3.85 -11.92 -2.42
CA VAL A 75 4.19 -13.03 -3.32
C VAL A 75 5.69 -13.25 -3.33
N HIS A 76 6.51 -12.20 -3.43
CA HIS A 76 7.97 -12.34 -3.38
C HIS A 76 8.46 -13.00 -2.09
N ALA A 77 7.90 -12.63 -0.93
CA ALA A 77 8.23 -13.25 0.34
C ALA A 77 7.81 -14.72 0.43
N LEU A 78 6.69 -15.11 -0.17
CA LEU A 78 6.16 -16.47 -0.07
C LEU A 78 6.72 -17.44 -1.13
N THR A 79 7.03 -16.94 -2.32
CA THR A 79 7.40 -17.78 -3.47
C THR A 79 8.81 -17.52 -3.98
N GLY A 80 9.49 -16.46 -3.50
CA GLY A 80 10.76 -15.98 -4.05
C GLY A 80 10.62 -15.26 -5.40
N PHE A 81 9.44 -15.26 -6.02
CA PHE A 81 9.22 -14.68 -7.34
C PHE A 81 9.09 -13.16 -7.26
N SER A 82 9.94 -12.42 -7.98
CA SER A 82 9.88 -10.96 -8.03
C SER A 82 9.13 -10.48 -9.27
N PHE A 83 8.10 -9.66 -9.07
CA PHE A 83 7.36 -9.02 -10.15
C PHE A 83 8.00 -7.73 -10.69
N GLY A 84 9.24 -7.41 -10.30
CA GLY A 84 10.12 -6.37 -10.85
C GLY A 84 9.49 -5.00 -11.11
N TYR A 85 8.71 -4.88 -12.19
CA TYR A 85 8.03 -3.67 -12.66
C TYR A 85 6.67 -3.40 -11.99
N ILE A 86 6.04 -4.39 -11.36
CA ILE A 86 4.72 -4.20 -10.72
C ILE A 86 4.85 -3.35 -9.44
N THR A 87 5.94 -3.50 -8.69
CA THR A 87 6.16 -2.76 -7.45
C THR A 87 6.31 -1.25 -7.69
N PRO A 88 7.13 -0.76 -8.64
CA PRO A 88 7.15 0.66 -9.00
C PRO A 88 5.79 1.22 -9.43
N ALA A 89 5.01 0.46 -10.20
CA ALA A 89 3.67 0.88 -10.63
C ALA A 89 2.71 1.09 -9.44
N GLY A 90 2.77 0.21 -8.44
CA GLY A 90 2.03 0.37 -7.19
C GLY A 90 2.45 1.62 -6.41
N GLY A 91 3.75 1.95 -6.40
CA GLY A 91 4.26 3.19 -5.81
C GLY A 91 3.72 4.45 -6.49
N VAL A 92 3.62 4.44 -7.82
CA VAL A 92 3.00 5.55 -8.58
C VAL A 92 1.52 5.70 -8.23
N ALA A 93 0.79 4.59 -8.10
CA ALA A 93 -0.61 4.61 -7.68
C ALA A 93 -0.79 5.20 -6.27
N PHE A 94 0.10 4.87 -5.33
CA PHE A 94 0.10 5.50 -4.01
C PHE A 94 0.34 7.01 -4.06
N MET A 95 1.36 7.46 -4.81
CA MET A 95 1.64 8.89 -4.98
C MET A 95 0.44 9.63 -5.58
N ALA A 96 -0.20 9.07 -6.60
CA ALA A 96 -1.40 9.63 -7.19
C ALA A 96 -2.55 9.74 -6.16
N GLY A 97 -2.76 8.71 -5.34
CA GLY A 97 -3.75 8.72 -4.27
C GLY A 97 -3.56 9.86 -3.26
N TRP A 98 -2.34 10.04 -2.76
CA TRP A 98 -2.00 11.12 -1.84
C TRP A 98 -2.15 12.51 -2.45
N VAL A 99 -1.70 12.68 -3.70
CA VAL A 99 -1.85 13.96 -4.43
C VAL A 99 -3.34 14.31 -4.61
N LEU A 100 -4.16 13.34 -5.02
CA LEU A 100 -5.60 13.56 -5.20
C LEU A 100 -6.28 13.92 -3.86
N MET A 101 -5.89 13.28 -2.76
CA MET A 101 -6.42 13.62 -1.43
C MET A 101 -6.03 15.05 -1.01
N ALA A 102 -4.78 15.47 -1.25
CA ALA A 102 -4.34 16.84 -0.99
C ALA A 102 -5.09 17.86 -1.85
N LEU A 103 -5.30 17.58 -3.14
CA LEU A 103 -6.07 18.42 -4.06
C LEU A 103 -7.53 18.56 -3.62
N ALA A 104 -8.16 17.47 -3.16
CA ALA A 104 -9.51 17.51 -2.62
C ALA A 104 -9.58 18.42 -1.38
N ALA A 105 -8.63 18.33 -0.46
CA ALA A 105 -8.56 19.17 0.73
C ALA A 105 -8.39 20.66 0.39
N TRP A 106 -7.50 21.00 -0.56
CA TRP A 106 -7.31 22.38 -1.01
C TRP A 106 -8.57 22.95 -1.66
N LYS A 107 -9.22 22.20 -2.55
CA LYS A 107 -10.47 22.64 -3.18
C LYS A 107 -11.60 22.77 -2.17
N ALA A 108 -11.68 21.89 -1.17
CA ALA A 108 -12.68 21.98 -0.12
C ALA A 108 -12.52 23.26 0.73
N LYS A 109 -11.28 23.68 1.02
CA LYS A 109 -11.00 24.94 1.71
C LYS A 109 -11.45 26.16 0.89
N ASP A 110 -11.15 26.17 -0.41
CA ASP A 110 -11.48 27.29 -1.31
C ASP A 110 -13.01 27.52 -1.43
N HIS A 111 -13.82 26.45 -1.38
CA HIS A 111 -15.28 26.56 -1.38
C HIS A 111 -15.87 26.98 -0.02
N SER A 112 -15.15 26.82 1.08
CA SER A 112 -15.59 27.21 2.43
C SER A 112 -15.23 28.65 2.79
N GLY A 113 -14.35 29.29 2.00
CA GLY A 113 -13.86 30.65 2.23
C GLY A 113 -14.51 31.73 1.37
N ARG A 114 -15.53 31.38 0.58
CA ARG A 114 -16.41 32.30 -0.16
C ARG A 114 -17.80 32.25 0.47
#